data_AF-A0A956J3B5-F1
#
_entry.id   AF-A0A956J3B5-F1
#
_cell.length_a   1.000
_cell.length_b   1.000
_cell.length_c   1.000
_cell.angle_alpha   90.00
_cell.angle_beta   90.00
_cell.angle_gamma   90.00
#
_symmetry.space_group_name_H-M   'P 1'
#
loop_
_entity.id
_entity.type
_entity.pdbx_description
1 polymer ?
#
loop_
_entity_poly.entity_id
_entity_poly.type
_entity_poly.pdbx_seq_one_letter_code
_entity_poly.pdbx_strand_id
1 'polypeptide(L)'
;MSTPLSNLSHGFRQKYLNYAELTDQLRAWADAFPGLVRLESIGRSGEGRDLWLLVIGPEPERSRPAVWVDGNMHASEVMGSSAALGIAEDVL
;
A
#
# COMPACT_ATOMS: atom_id res chain seq x y z
N MET A 1 3.89 2.08 -23.21
CA MET A 1 3.65 0.66 -22.88
C MET A 1 3.34 0.63 -21.39
N SER A 2 2.19 0.11 -20.95
CA SER A 2 1.93 0.03 -19.51
C SER A 2 2.88 -0.99 -18.88
N THR A 3 3.52 -0.63 -17.77
CA THR A 3 4.31 -1.57 -16.98
C THR A 3 3.34 -2.60 -16.39
N PRO A 4 3.52 -3.91 -16.64
CA PRO A 4 2.72 -4.93 -15.99
C PRO A 4 2.82 -4.78 -14.47
N LEU A 5 1.70 -4.85 -13.74
CA LEU A 5 1.69 -4.76 -12.27
C LEU A 5 2.63 -5.79 -11.61
N SER A 6 2.80 -6.95 -12.25
CA SER A 6 3.76 -7.98 -11.84
C SER A 6 5.21 -7.47 -11.74
N ASN A 7 5.59 -6.47 -12.54
CA ASN A 7 6.94 -5.89 -12.51
C ASN A 7 7.13 -4.91 -11.34
N LEU A 8 6.04 -4.47 -10.70
CA LEU A 8 6.05 -3.61 -9.52
C LEU A 8 5.93 -4.42 -8.22
N SER A 9 5.81 -5.76 -8.29
CA SER A 9 5.63 -6.60 -7.13
C SER A 9 6.95 -6.85 -6.39
N HIS A 10 6.94 -6.62 -5.08
CA HIS A 10 8.00 -6.97 -4.14
C HIS A 10 7.78 -8.34 -3.46
N GLY A 11 6.86 -9.15 -4.01
CA GLY A 11 6.68 -10.55 -3.62
C GLY A 11 5.70 -10.79 -2.48
N PHE A 12 4.76 -9.87 -2.22
CA PHE A 12 3.80 -9.97 -1.11
C PHE A 12 2.83 -11.16 -1.21
N ARG A 13 2.73 -11.80 -2.39
CA ARG A 13 1.96 -13.04 -2.63
C ARG A 13 2.76 -14.31 -2.34
N GLN A 14 4.08 -14.22 -2.16
CA GLN A 14 4.96 -15.37 -1.92
C GLN A 14 5.59 -15.36 -0.52
N LYS A 15 5.70 -14.19 0.11
CA LYS A 15 6.26 -14.02 1.46
C LYS A 15 5.57 -12.88 2.20
N TYR A 16 5.72 -12.87 3.52
CA TYR A 16 5.38 -11.70 4.34
C TYR A 16 6.49 -10.67 4.24
N LEU A 17 6.12 -9.44 3.89
CA LEU A 17 7.05 -8.33 3.74
C LEU A 17 7.40 -7.75 5.11
N ASN A 18 8.66 -7.41 5.31
CA ASN A 18 9.04 -6.55 6.44
C ASN A 18 8.65 -5.08 6.15
N TYR A 19 8.84 -4.18 7.13
CA TYR A 19 8.48 -2.77 6.99
C TYR A 19 9.12 -2.06 5.78
N ALA A 20 10.40 -2.31 5.52
CA ALA A 20 11.10 -1.69 4.39
C ALA A 20 10.55 -2.19 3.06
N GLU A 21 10.36 -3.50 2.93
CA GLU A 21 9.79 -4.12 1.73
C GLU A 21 8.34 -3.69 1.49
N LEU A 22 7.54 -3.56 2.55
CA LEU A 22 6.18 -3.02 2.48
C LEU A 22 6.22 -1.57 1.99
N THR A 23 7.12 -0.75 2.52
CA THR A 23 7.30 0.65 2.12
C THR A 23 7.68 0.75 0.64
N ASP A 24 8.59 -0.11 0.18
CA ASP A 24 9.02 -0.15 -1.22
C ASP A 24 7.86 -0.56 -2.15
N GLN A 25 7.04 -1.53 -1.75
CA GLN A 25 5.84 -1.91 -2.50
C GLN A 25 4.86 -0.74 -2.68
N LEU A 26 4.60 0.02 -1.60
CA LEU A 26 3.68 1.16 -1.65
C LEU A 26 4.24 2.29 -2.53
N ARG A 27 5.56 2.57 -2.43
CA ARG A 27 6.23 3.58 -3.25
C ARG A 27 6.23 3.20 -4.73
N ALA A 28 6.49 1.94 -5.06
CA ALA A 28 6.47 1.46 -6.43
C ALA A 28 5.13 1.72 -7.13
N TRP A 29 4.01 1.55 -6.42
CA TRP A 29 2.68 1.88 -6.94
C TRP A 29 2.42 3.38 -7.03
N ALA A 30 2.80 4.16 -6.01
CA ALA A 30 2.64 5.62 -6.05
C ALA A 30 3.44 6.27 -7.19
N ASP A 31 4.67 5.81 -7.42
CA ASP A 31 5.56 6.32 -8.47
C ASP A 31 5.08 5.91 -9.87
N ALA A 32 4.53 4.70 -10.02
CA ALA A 32 4.01 4.22 -11.30
C ALA A 32 2.67 4.84 -11.69
N PHE A 33 1.84 5.23 -10.71
CA PHE A 33 0.46 5.68 -10.93
C PHE A 33 0.14 7.02 -10.22
N PRO A 34 0.89 8.11 -10.44
CA PRO A 34 0.75 9.35 -9.67
C PRO A 34 -0.60 10.07 -9.82
N GLY A 35 -1.38 9.75 -10.87
CA GLY A 35 -2.75 10.28 -11.05
C GLY A 35 -3.86 9.46 -10.40
N LEU A 36 -3.53 8.26 -9.91
CA LEU A 36 -4.46 7.29 -9.33
C LEU A 36 -4.11 6.95 -7.88
N VAL A 37 -2.83 7.00 -7.53
CA VAL A 37 -2.30 6.56 -6.25
C VAL A 37 -1.61 7.72 -5.56
N ARG A 38 -1.95 7.93 -4.29
CA ARG A 38 -1.27 8.85 -3.40
C ARG A 38 -0.81 8.10 -2.17
N LEU A 39 0.46 8.25 -1.84
CA LEU A 39 1.07 7.69 -0.63
C LEU A 39 1.39 8.83 0.33
N GLU A 40 0.88 8.73 1.55
CA GLU A 40 1.21 9.68 2.62
C GLU A 40 1.47 8.97 3.95
N SER A 41 2.18 9.65 4.85
CA SER A 41 2.33 9.21 6.23
C SER A 41 1.27 9.92 7.08
N ILE A 42 0.41 9.15 7.74
CA ILE A 42 -0.64 9.68 8.64
C ILE A 42 -0.16 9.83 10.09
N GLY A 43 1.11 9.55 10.33
CA GLY A 43 1.73 9.63 11.65
C GLY A 43 2.99 8.79 11.74
N ARG A 44 3.58 8.74 12.93
CA ARG A 44 4.74 7.89 13.21
C ARG A 44 4.46 6.95 14.38
N SER A 45 5.00 5.74 14.30
CA SER A 45 5.00 4.79 15.39
C SER A 45 5.90 5.26 16.55
N GLY A 46 5.83 4.57 17.69
CA GLY A 46 6.73 4.82 18.83
C GLY A 46 8.22 4.62 18.51
N GLU A 47 8.55 3.84 17.48
CA GLU A 47 9.92 3.64 16.99
C GLU A 47 10.29 4.60 15.84
N GLY A 48 9.43 5.58 15.54
CA GLY A 48 9.69 6.60 14.52
C GLY A 48 9.47 6.14 13.08
N ARG A 49 8.83 4.99 12.85
CA ARG A 49 8.46 4.51 11.50
C ARG A 49 7.21 5.22 11.01
N ASP A 50 7.15 5.58 9.74
CA ASP A 50 5.95 6.14 9.12
C ASP A 50 4.79 5.14 9.13
N LEU A 51 3.59 5.64 9.44
CA LEU A 51 2.33 4.93 9.30
C LEU A 51 1.77 5.27 7.92
N TRP A 52 1.96 4.36 6.98
CA TRP A 52 1.61 4.60 5.57
C TRP A 52 0.10 4.49 5.33
N LEU A 53 -0.43 5.46 4.60
CA LEU A 53 -1.75 5.43 3.98
C LEU A 53 -1.59 5.48 2.46
N LEU A 54 -2.16 4.50 1.77
CA LEU A 54 -2.27 4.45 0.32
C LEU A 54 -3.70 4.79 -0.09
N VAL A 55 -3.89 5.90 -0.79
CA VAL A 55 -5.19 6.29 -1.36
C VAL A 55 -5.19 5.94 -2.83
N ILE A 56 -6.19 5.15 -3.27
CA ILE A 56 -6.33 4.68 -4.66
C ILE A 56 -7.67 5.16 -5.23
N GLY A 57 -7.63 5.83 -6.37
CA GLY A 57 -8.80 6.27 -7.12
C GLY A 57 -8.52 7.53 -7.96
N PRO A 58 -9.40 7.86 -8.91
CA PRO A 58 -9.23 9.06 -9.73
C PRO A 58 -9.27 10.31 -8.84
N GLU A 59 -8.32 11.22 -9.05
CA GLU A 59 -8.14 12.42 -8.23
C GLU A 59 -7.98 12.06 -6.74
N PRO A 60 -6.91 11.36 -6.33
CA PRO A 60 -6.75 10.79 -4.99
C PRO A 60 -6.63 11.84 -3.86
N GLU A 61 -6.60 13.13 -4.20
CA GLU A 61 -6.68 14.26 -3.26
C GLU A 61 -8.12 14.63 -2.88
N ARG A 62 -9.11 14.23 -3.69
CA ARG A 62 -10.49 14.66 -3.52
C ARG A 62 -11.24 13.75 -2.54
N SER A 63 -11.71 14.33 -1.44
CA SER A 63 -12.61 13.68 -0.49
C SER A 63 -13.93 13.25 -1.15
N ARG A 64 -14.29 11.98 -0.98
CA ARG A 64 -15.48 11.32 -1.50
C ARG A 64 -15.76 10.05 -0.68
N PRO A 65 -16.95 9.42 -0.79
CA PRO A 65 -17.19 8.12 -0.16
C PRO A 65 -16.08 7.13 -0.53
N ALA A 66 -15.50 6.49 0.47
CA ALA A 66 -14.35 5.62 0.32
C ALA A 66 -14.50 4.37 1.19
N VAL A 67 -13.79 3.31 0.83
CA VAL A 67 -13.65 2.10 1.64
C VAL A 67 -12.31 2.17 2.35
N TRP A 68 -12.31 1.91 3.66
CA TRP A 68 -11.10 1.80 4.45
C TRP A 68 -10.71 0.34 4.61
N VAL A 69 -9.45 0.02 4.31
CA VAL A 69 -8.87 -1.31 4.48
C VAL A 69 -7.59 -1.16 5.29
N ASP A 70 -7.54 -1.78 6.47
CA ASP A 70 -6.33 -1.90 7.26
C ASP A 70 -6.10 -3.36 7.69
N GLY A 71 -4.85 -3.65 8.03
CA GLY A 71 -4.40 -4.94 8.53
C GLY A 71 -3.21 -4.77 9.46
N ASN A 72 -2.83 -5.85 10.16
CA ASN A 72 -1.73 -5.88 11.12
C ASN A 72 -1.88 -4.93 12.32
N MET A 73 -3.12 -4.67 12.77
CA MET A 73 -3.34 -4.01 14.05
C MET A 73 -2.71 -4.81 15.20
N HIS A 74 -2.77 -6.14 15.14
CA HIS A 74 -1.91 -7.02 15.93
C HIS A 74 -0.71 -7.50 15.11
N ALA A 75 0.50 -7.30 15.64
CA ALA A 75 1.74 -7.61 14.94
C ALA A 75 1.90 -9.11 14.58
N SER A 76 1.27 -10.01 15.34
CA SER A 76 1.30 -11.46 15.08
C SER A 76 0.45 -11.90 13.89
N GLU A 77 -0.50 -11.08 13.45
CA GLU A 77 -1.43 -11.39 12.35
C GLU A 77 -0.82 -11.02 11.00
N VAL A 78 0.36 -11.59 10.71
CA VAL A 78 1.25 -11.19 9.60
C VAL A 78 0.60 -11.22 8.20
N MET A 79 -0.47 -11.98 8.03
CA MET A 79 -1.21 -12.09 6.78
C MET A 79 -2.03 -10.83 6.41
N GLY A 80 -2.32 -9.95 7.37
CA GLY A 80 -3.17 -8.77 7.16
C GLY A 80 -2.66 -7.85 6.04
N SER A 81 -1.35 -7.61 5.99
CA SER A 81 -0.72 -6.68 5.06
C SER A 81 -0.70 -7.28 3.66
N SER A 82 -0.46 -8.58 3.54
CA SER A 82 -0.55 -9.27 2.25
C SER A 82 -1.99 -9.24 1.71
N ALA A 83 -3.01 -9.39 2.57
CA ALA A 83 -4.40 -9.28 2.15
C ALA A 83 -4.76 -7.85 1.70
N ALA A 84 -4.35 -6.83 2.48
CA ALA A 84 -4.57 -5.43 2.12
C ALA A 84 -3.86 -5.05 0.80
N LEU A 85 -2.62 -5.51 0.59
CA LEU A 85 -1.90 -5.35 -0.66
C LEU A 85 -2.58 -6.08 -1.83
N GLY A 86 -3.17 -7.26 -1.60
CA GLY A 86 -3.94 -7.96 -2.63
C GLY A 86 -5.16 -7.17 -3.08
N ILE A 87 -5.92 -6.60 -2.13
CA ILE A 87 -7.07 -5.73 -2.44
C ILE A 87 -6.61 -4.49 -3.19
N ALA A 88 -5.51 -3.88 -2.77
CA ALA A 88 -4.93 -2.72 -3.47
C ALA A 88 -4.53 -3.07 -4.90
N GLU A 89 -3.81 -4.17 -5.13
CA GLU A 89 -3.40 -4.63 -6.47
C GLU A 89 -4.60 -4.87 -7.39
N ASP A 90 -5.71 -5.42 -6.87
CA ASP A 90 -6.91 -5.72 -7.66
C ASP A 90 -7.66 -4.44 -8.13
N VAL A 91 -7.38 -3.27 -7.53
CA VAL A 91 -8.04 -1.99 -7.87
C VAL A 91 -7.10 -0.96 -8.54
N LEU A 92 -5.84 -1.33 -8.77
CA LEU A 92 -4.87 -0.55 -9.55
C LEU A 92 -5.02 -0.81 -11.04
#